data_AF-A0A3P7FF31-F1
#
_entry.id   AF-A0A3P7FF31-F1
#
_cell.length_a   1.000
_cell.length_b   1.000
_cell.length_c   1.000
_cell.angle_alpha   90.00
_cell.angle_beta   90.00
_cell.angle_gamma   90.00
#
_symmetry.space_group_name_H-M   'P 1'
#
loop_
_entity.id
_entity.type
_entity.pdbx_description
1 polymer ?
#
loop_
_entity_poly.entity_id
_entity_poly.type
_entity_poly.pdbx_seq_one_letter_code
_entity_poly.pdbx_strand_id
1 'polypeptide(L)'
;MSVLGELNELHLEVVSRVSASFDGFVAVEDTKAIEELFRLFPIMQKHELGLEKYGKYLAKKIGGKVESQFSLISSTQPSDKPNVHVALVTYLLELVAQTIQVNESVIHDSYGGDSLLKFVRFIQSQCDHHAELIFMDFKEKHEVAIVLQSARHELLINNRSSTFVSSGVGQILFNARIELYLNFLRRRFLVSSKENILWSQVDIVTRLRSYFFLSHFLREANAEHG
;
A
#
# COMPACT_ATOMS: atom_id res chain seq x y z
N MET A 1 -29.31 31.79 -24.46
CA MET A 1 -28.23 31.28 -23.60
C MET A 1 -26.92 31.44 -24.35
N SER A 2 -25.80 31.68 -23.67
CA SER A 2 -24.48 31.74 -24.33
C SER A 2 -24.07 30.32 -24.72
N VAL A 3 -23.62 30.11 -25.96
CA VAL A 3 -23.17 28.80 -26.48
C VAL A 3 -22.12 28.15 -25.56
N LEU A 4 -21.30 28.95 -24.89
CA LEU A 4 -20.34 28.49 -23.87
C LEU A 4 -21.02 27.83 -22.65
N GLY A 5 -22.19 28.34 -22.25
CA GLY A 5 -22.96 27.77 -21.14
C GLY A 5 -23.50 26.39 -21.48
N GLU A 6 -24.11 26.25 -22.66
CA GLU A 6 -24.65 24.97 -23.16
C GLU A 6 -23.53 23.93 -23.35
N LEU A 7 -22.37 24.34 -23.88
CA LEU A 7 -21.21 23.45 -24.02
C LEU A 7 -20.70 22.95 -22.66
N ASN A 8 -20.65 23.82 -21.65
CA ASN A 8 -20.20 23.44 -20.32
C ASN A 8 -21.18 22.49 -19.63
N GLU A 9 -22.49 22.69 -19.81
CA GLU A 9 -23.52 21.79 -19.30
C GLU A 9 -23.40 20.39 -19.90
N LEU A 10 -23.29 20.30 -21.23
CA LEU A 10 -23.07 19.02 -21.93
C LEU A 10 -21.77 18.34 -21.49
N HIS A 11 -20.70 19.10 -21.28
CA HIS A 11 -19.43 18.54 -20.78
C HIS A 11 -19.60 17.92 -19.38
N LEU A 12 -20.30 18.59 -18.47
CA LEU A 12 -20.58 18.05 -17.14
C LEU A 12 -21.46 16.79 -17.19
N GLU A 13 -22.44 16.76 -18.09
CA GLU A 13 -23.29 15.58 -18.29
C GLU A 13 -22.47 14.37 -18.77
N VAL A 14 -21.58 14.57 -19.75
CA VAL A 14 -20.70 13.52 -20.27
C VAL A 14 -19.78 12.99 -19.16
N VAL A 15 -19.14 13.88 -18.40
CA VAL A 15 -18.27 13.50 -17.27
C VAL A 15 -19.05 12.68 -16.24
N SER A 16 -20.26 13.12 -15.89
CA SER A 16 -21.14 12.43 -14.93
C SER A 16 -21.48 11.02 -15.42
N ARG A 17 -21.86 10.89 -16.70
CA ARG A 17 -22.23 9.60 -17.29
C ARG A 17 -21.05 8.63 -17.35
N VAL A 18 -19.87 9.09 -17.79
CA VAL A 18 -18.65 8.26 -17.80
C VAL A 18 -18.28 7.83 -16.38
N SER A 19 -18.34 8.75 -15.43
CA SER A 19 -18.07 8.48 -14.02
C SER A 19 -19.02 7.42 -13.42
N ALA A 20 -20.31 7.49 -13.73
CA ALA A 20 -21.30 6.52 -13.29
C ALA A 20 -21.14 5.15 -13.96
N SER A 21 -20.83 5.12 -15.26
CA SER A 21 -20.53 3.88 -15.99
C SER A 21 -19.28 3.20 -15.41
N PHE A 22 -18.25 3.96 -15.06
CA PHE A 22 -17.06 3.44 -14.38
C PHE A 22 -17.43 2.73 -13.07
N ASP A 23 -18.26 3.35 -12.22
CA ASP A 23 -18.70 2.73 -10.98
C ASP A 23 -19.53 1.46 -11.22
N GLY A 24 -20.36 1.47 -12.27
CA GLY A 24 -21.11 0.30 -12.70
C GLY A 24 -20.19 -0.88 -13.09
N PHE A 25 -19.15 -0.62 -13.88
CA PHE A 25 -18.18 -1.65 -14.27
C PHE A 25 -17.31 -2.13 -13.10
N VAL A 26 -16.98 -1.25 -12.15
CA VAL A 26 -16.33 -1.64 -10.89
C VAL A 26 -17.20 -2.63 -10.11
N ALA A 27 -18.51 -2.43 -10.06
CA ALA A 27 -19.43 -3.31 -9.33
C ALA A 27 -19.52 -4.73 -9.92
N VAL A 28 -19.35 -4.88 -11.24
CA VAL A 28 -19.36 -6.19 -11.94
C VAL A 28 -17.96 -6.73 -12.23
N GLU A 29 -16.91 -6.08 -11.72
CA GLU A 29 -15.50 -6.42 -11.92
C GLU A 29 -15.03 -6.53 -13.38
N ASP A 30 -15.63 -5.76 -14.30
CA ASP A 30 -15.19 -5.73 -15.70
C ASP A 30 -13.91 -4.91 -15.87
N THR A 31 -12.78 -5.56 -15.61
CA THR A 31 -11.43 -4.95 -15.67
C THR A 31 -11.13 -4.24 -16.99
N LYS A 32 -11.61 -4.78 -18.12
CA LYS A 32 -11.35 -4.20 -19.44
C LYS A 32 -12.11 -2.89 -19.62
N ALA A 33 -13.40 -2.89 -19.31
CA ALA A 33 -14.22 -1.67 -19.40
C ALA A 33 -13.75 -0.59 -18.43
N ILE A 34 -13.30 -0.98 -17.22
CA ILE A 34 -12.72 -0.06 -16.24
C ILE A 34 -11.47 0.62 -16.80
N GLU A 35 -10.54 -0.13 -17.40
CA GLU A 35 -9.32 0.44 -18.00
C GLU A 35 -9.60 1.31 -19.22
N GLU A 36 -10.59 0.97 -20.04
CA GLU A 36 -11.01 1.79 -21.18
C GLU A 36 -11.55 3.14 -20.71
N LEU A 37 -12.48 3.14 -19.74
CA LEU A 37 -13.03 4.37 -19.17
C LEU A 37 -11.98 5.16 -18.38
N PHE A 38 -11.03 4.48 -17.72
CA PHE A 38 -9.91 5.12 -17.04
C PHE A 38 -9.11 6.01 -18.00
N ARG A 39 -8.90 5.58 -19.25
CA ARG A 39 -8.18 6.37 -20.26
C ARG A 39 -8.96 7.58 -20.77
N LEU A 40 -10.28 7.65 -20.55
CA LEU A 40 -11.12 8.77 -21.02
C LEU A 40 -11.11 9.98 -20.09
N PHE A 41 -10.93 9.79 -18.78
CA PHE A 41 -10.84 10.90 -17.83
C PHE A 41 -9.85 12.01 -18.19
N PRO A 42 -8.60 11.72 -18.59
CA PRO A 42 -7.65 12.78 -18.98
C PRO A 42 -8.11 13.54 -20.23
N ILE A 43 -8.75 12.86 -21.20
CA ILE A 43 -9.32 13.47 -22.41
C ILE A 43 -10.41 14.50 -22.05
N MET A 44 -11.19 14.22 -21.00
CA MET A 44 -12.22 15.13 -20.48
C MET A 44 -11.68 16.15 -19.47
N GLN A 45 -10.37 16.33 -19.33
CA GLN A 45 -9.74 17.21 -18.35
C GLN A 45 -10.07 16.84 -16.89
N LYS A 46 -10.32 15.55 -16.61
CA LYS A 46 -10.68 15.01 -15.28
C LYS A 46 -9.61 14.04 -14.75
N HIS A 47 -8.35 14.40 -14.89
CA HIS A 47 -7.19 13.60 -14.46
C HIS A 47 -7.29 13.13 -13.00
N GLU A 48 -7.50 14.05 -12.06
CA GLU A 48 -7.55 13.72 -10.63
C GLU A 48 -8.68 12.75 -10.29
N LEU A 49 -9.87 12.95 -10.89
CA LEU A 49 -11.04 12.11 -10.68
C LEU A 49 -10.78 10.67 -11.16
N GLY A 50 -10.17 10.52 -12.34
CA GLY A 50 -9.83 9.21 -12.90
C GLY A 50 -8.81 8.46 -12.03
N LEU A 51 -7.74 9.14 -11.62
CA LEU A 51 -6.71 8.58 -10.73
C LEU A 51 -7.28 8.18 -9.37
N GLU A 52 -8.15 9.01 -8.78
CA GLU A 52 -8.79 8.72 -7.51
C GLU A 52 -9.68 7.47 -7.61
N LYS A 53 -10.56 7.40 -8.62
CA LYS A 53 -11.47 6.27 -8.81
C LYS A 53 -10.73 4.97 -9.07
N TYR A 54 -9.77 4.99 -9.99
CA TYR A 54 -8.99 3.81 -10.34
C TYR A 54 -8.07 3.37 -9.19
N GLY A 55 -7.46 4.34 -8.50
CA GLY A 55 -6.70 4.11 -7.27
C GLY A 55 -7.55 3.42 -6.22
N LYS A 56 -8.74 3.96 -5.88
CA LYS A 56 -9.65 3.36 -4.90
C LYS A 56 -10.11 1.95 -5.30
N TYR A 57 -10.42 1.73 -6.58
CA TYR A 57 -10.79 0.42 -7.11
C TYR A 57 -9.68 -0.62 -6.84
N LEU A 58 -8.45 -0.31 -7.23
CA LEU A 58 -7.32 -1.21 -7.04
C LEU A 58 -6.94 -1.38 -5.57
N ALA A 59 -7.06 -0.31 -4.78
CA ALA A 59 -6.83 -0.36 -3.33
C ALA A 59 -7.82 -1.31 -2.64
N LYS A 60 -9.11 -1.27 -3.01
CA LYS A 60 -10.12 -2.23 -2.54
C LYS A 60 -9.77 -3.67 -2.93
N LYS A 61 -9.30 -3.88 -4.17
CA LYS A 61 -8.90 -5.20 -4.66
C LYS A 61 -7.69 -5.75 -3.91
N ILE A 62 -6.73 -4.89 -3.55
CA ILE A 62 -5.59 -5.25 -2.69
C ILE A 62 -6.10 -5.67 -1.31
N GLY A 63 -6.96 -4.87 -0.68
CA GLY A 63 -7.49 -5.18 0.65
C GLY A 63 -8.20 -6.53 0.71
N GLY A 64 -9.12 -6.82 -0.22
CA GLY A 64 -9.82 -8.10 -0.25
C GLY A 64 -8.88 -9.32 -0.43
N LYS A 65 -7.80 -9.18 -1.20
CA LYS A 65 -6.79 -10.24 -1.35
C LYS A 65 -5.99 -10.46 -0.06
N VAL A 66 -5.60 -9.38 0.60
CA VAL A 66 -4.84 -9.43 1.86
C VAL A 66 -5.69 -10.02 2.97
N GLU A 67 -6.95 -9.59 3.10
CA GLU A 67 -7.91 -10.14 4.07
C GLU A 67 -8.16 -11.63 3.86
N SER A 68 -8.32 -12.07 2.61
CA SER A 68 -8.47 -13.48 2.26
C SER A 68 -7.24 -14.29 2.68
N GLN A 69 -6.05 -13.77 2.40
CA GLN A 69 -4.79 -14.41 2.78
C GLN A 69 -4.59 -14.46 4.30
N PHE A 70 -4.94 -13.38 4.99
CA PHE A 70 -4.88 -13.28 6.45
C PHE A 70 -5.82 -14.28 7.13
N SER A 71 -7.06 -14.38 6.64
CA SER A 71 -8.05 -15.33 7.14
C SER A 71 -7.61 -16.78 6.92
N LEU A 72 -7.07 -17.09 5.74
CA LEU A 72 -6.56 -18.42 5.41
C LEU A 72 -5.46 -18.85 6.38
N ILE A 73 -4.47 -17.98 6.60
CA ILE A 73 -3.34 -18.24 7.49
C ILE A 73 -3.80 -18.41 8.94
N SER A 74 -4.72 -17.57 9.40
CA SER A 74 -5.31 -17.66 10.74
C SER A 74 -6.02 -18.99 10.99
N SER A 75 -6.54 -19.64 9.93
CA SER A 75 -7.21 -20.94 10.03
C SER A 75 -6.29 -22.15 9.92
N THR A 76 -5.08 -22.00 9.35
CA THR A 76 -4.21 -23.14 8.98
C THR A 76 -2.92 -23.25 9.76
N GLN A 77 -2.47 -22.19 10.45
CA GLN A 77 -1.21 -22.20 11.19
C GLN A 77 -1.41 -21.66 12.60
N PRO A 78 -0.70 -22.19 13.62
CA PRO A 78 -0.61 -21.52 14.91
C PRO A 78 0.06 -20.16 14.69
N SER A 79 -0.67 -19.08 14.91
CA SER A 79 -0.23 -17.71 14.64
C SER A 79 0.94 -17.21 15.49
N ASP A 80 1.45 -18.05 16.39
CA ASP A 80 2.48 -17.71 17.37
C ASP A 80 3.90 -17.69 16.80
N LYS A 81 4.05 -17.92 15.48
CA LYS A 81 5.37 -17.92 14.82
C LYS A 81 5.61 -16.59 14.11
N PRO A 82 6.69 -15.84 14.44
CA PRO A 82 7.04 -14.57 13.79
C PRO A 82 7.17 -14.66 12.26
N ASN A 83 7.50 -15.85 11.73
CA ASN A 83 7.58 -16.10 10.29
C ASN A 83 6.24 -15.89 9.54
N VAL A 84 5.11 -16.06 10.23
CA VAL A 84 3.78 -15.91 9.63
C VAL A 84 3.50 -14.44 9.33
N HIS A 85 3.74 -13.56 10.29
CA HIS A 85 3.59 -12.11 10.14
C HIS A 85 4.56 -11.55 9.10
N VAL A 86 5.81 -12.02 9.09
CA VAL A 86 6.79 -11.64 8.04
C VAL A 86 6.31 -12.07 6.66
N ALA A 87 5.71 -13.25 6.52
CA ALA A 87 5.14 -13.70 5.25
C ALA A 87 3.95 -12.84 4.81
N LEU A 88 3.07 -12.47 5.74
CA LEU A 88 1.92 -11.60 5.49
C LEU A 88 2.35 -10.19 5.02
N VAL A 89 3.33 -9.57 5.70
CA VAL A 89 3.82 -8.26 5.27
C VAL A 89 4.53 -8.36 3.92
N THR A 90 5.28 -9.45 3.67
CA THR A 90 5.92 -9.68 2.38
C THR A 90 4.88 -9.76 1.26
N TYR A 91 3.82 -10.56 1.47
CA TYR A 91 2.72 -10.69 0.53
C TYR A 91 2.03 -9.35 0.24
N LEU A 92 1.74 -8.56 1.28
CA LEU A 92 1.13 -7.23 1.14
C LEU A 92 2.01 -6.31 0.27
N LEU A 93 3.29 -6.20 0.61
CA LEU A 93 4.22 -5.29 -0.09
C LEU A 93 4.45 -5.72 -1.54
N GLU A 94 4.55 -7.02 -1.81
CA GLU A 94 4.66 -7.56 -3.16
C GLU A 94 3.40 -7.30 -3.98
N LEU A 95 2.22 -7.52 -3.40
CA LEU A 95 0.94 -7.28 -4.07
C LEU A 95 0.77 -5.81 -4.45
N VAL A 96 1.15 -4.89 -3.56
CA VAL A 96 1.14 -3.45 -3.84
C VAL A 96 2.16 -3.11 -4.92
N ALA A 97 3.41 -3.56 -4.80
CA ALA A 97 4.45 -3.31 -5.79
C ALA A 97 4.06 -3.83 -7.19
N GLN A 98 3.50 -5.04 -7.28
CA GLN A 98 2.99 -5.61 -8.52
C GLN A 98 1.85 -4.78 -9.09
N THR A 99 0.91 -4.32 -8.25
CA THR A 99 -0.20 -3.47 -8.71
C THR A 99 0.33 -2.16 -9.29
N ILE A 100 1.32 -1.53 -8.66
CA ILE A 100 1.96 -0.33 -9.21
C ILE A 100 2.67 -0.66 -10.53
N GLN A 101 3.36 -1.79 -10.62
CA GLN A 101 4.09 -2.23 -11.80
C GLN A 101 3.22 -2.49 -13.02
N VAL A 102 2.10 -3.19 -12.84
CA VAL A 102 1.18 -3.52 -13.95
C VAL A 102 0.50 -2.28 -14.51
N ASN A 103 0.20 -1.30 -13.66
CA ASN A 103 -0.56 -0.10 -14.05
C ASN A 103 0.29 1.09 -14.48
N GLU A 104 1.62 0.98 -14.37
CA GLU A 104 2.54 2.08 -14.66
C GLU A 104 2.43 2.58 -16.10
N SER A 105 2.40 1.66 -17.09
CA SER A 105 2.33 2.03 -18.50
C SER A 105 1.05 2.79 -18.83
N VAL A 106 -0.11 2.26 -18.43
CA VAL A 106 -1.41 2.92 -18.73
C VAL A 106 -1.52 4.29 -18.05
N ILE A 107 -0.99 4.44 -16.83
CA ILE A 107 -0.97 5.73 -16.14
C ILE A 107 -0.03 6.70 -16.85
N HIS A 108 1.19 6.28 -17.18
CA HIS A 108 2.17 7.12 -17.86
C HIS A 108 1.64 7.57 -19.24
N ASP A 109 1.13 6.64 -20.04
CA ASP A 109 0.69 6.91 -21.41
C ASP A 109 -0.58 7.77 -21.48
N SER A 110 -1.45 7.67 -20.47
CA SER A 110 -2.74 8.38 -20.48
C SER A 110 -2.76 9.65 -19.61
N TYR A 111 -1.94 9.72 -18.56
CA TYR A 111 -1.96 10.81 -17.57
C TYR A 111 -0.61 11.54 -17.42
N GLY A 112 0.48 11.05 -18.02
CA GLY A 112 1.81 11.67 -17.96
C GLY A 112 2.64 11.32 -16.71
N GLY A 113 3.88 11.81 -16.68
CA GLY A 113 4.93 11.38 -15.74
C GLY A 113 4.61 11.58 -14.25
N ASP A 114 4.04 12.72 -13.86
CA ASP A 114 3.80 13.03 -12.44
C ASP A 114 2.59 12.27 -11.84
N SER A 115 1.78 11.64 -12.69
CA SER A 115 0.52 11.01 -12.30
C SER A 115 0.72 9.68 -11.57
N LEU A 116 1.85 9.00 -11.78
CA LEU A 116 2.20 7.78 -11.06
C LEU A 116 2.34 8.02 -9.56
N LEU A 117 2.95 9.14 -9.15
CA LEU A 117 3.10 9.49 -7.74
C LEU A 117 1.73 9.73 -7.08
N LYS A 118 0.83 10.42 -7.78
CA LYS A 118 -0.54 10.65 -7.30
C LYS A 118 -1.31 9.34 -7.15
N PHE A 119 -1.21 8.47 -8.16
CA PHE A 119 -1.82 7.13 -8.11
C PHE A 119 -1.33 6.30 -6.91
N VAL A 120 0.00 6.25 -6.69
CA VAL A 120 0.58 5.47 -5.59
C VAL A 120 0.08 5.94 -4.23
N ARG A 121 -0.22 7.24 -4.04
CA ARG A 121 -0.80 7.73 -2.78
C ARG A 121 -2.15 7.09 -2.46
N PHE A 122 -3.00 6.86 -3.47
CA PHE A 122 -4.29 6.21 -3.25
C PHE A 122 -4.12 4.76 -2.82
N ILE A 123 -3.22 4.02 -3.47
CA ILE A 123 -2.93 2.62 -3.15
C ILE A 123 -2.26 2.47 -1.78
N GLN A 124 -1.31 3.36 -1.49
CA GLN A 124 -0.48 3.26 -0.29
C GLN A 124 -1.29 3.41 1.00
N SER A 125 -2.40 4.15 0.99
CA SER A 125 -3.31 4.22 2.14
C SER A 125 -3.79 2.84 2.62
N GLN A 126 -4.11 1.94 1.68
CA GLN A 126 -4.51 0.56 2.01
C GLN A 126 -3.33 -0.29 2.44
N CYS A 127 -2.17 -0.09 1.82
CA CYS A 127 -0.94 -0.75 2.25
C CYS A 127 -0.60 -0.40 3.71
N ASP A 128 -0.70 0.87 4.07
CA ASP A 128 -0.43 1.34 5.42
C ASP A 128 -1.45 0.77 6.42
N HIS A 129 -2.73 0.79 6.09
CA HIS A 129 -3.79 0.22 6.93
C HIS A 129 -3.57 -1.27 7.22
N HIS A 130 -3.33 -2.09 6.20
CA HIS A 130 -3.10 -3.52 6.44
C HIS A 130 -1.75 -3.81 7.10
N ALA A 131 -0.71 -3.02 6.82
CA ALA A 131 0.56 -3.14 7.51
C ALA A 131 0.43 -2.85 9.01
N GLU A 132 -0.36 -1.84 9.38
CA GLU A 132 -0.71 -1.53 10.77
C GLU A 132 -1.43 -2.70 11.44
N LEU A 133 -2.45 -3.27 10.80
CA LEU A 133 -3.19 -4.43 11.34
C LEU A 133 -2.28 -5.65 11.55
N ILE A 134 -1.44 -5.98 10.56
CA ILE A 134 -0.47 -7.09 10.66
C ILE A 134 0.51 -6.84 11.79
N PHE A 135 0.96 -5.59 11.95
CA PHE A 135 1.90 -5.23 13.00
C PHE A 135 1.27 -5.27 14.40
N MET A 136 0.05 -4.78 14.56
CA MET A 136 -0.67 -4.87 15.84
C MET A 136 -0.88 -6.33 16.26
N ASP A 137 -1.29 -7.20 15.34
CA ASP A 137 -1.44 -8.64 15.61
C ASP A 137 -0.10 -9.31 15.95
N PHE A 138 1.00 -8.91 15.29
CA PHE A 138 2.35 -9.35 15.64
C PHE A 138 2.73 -8.91 17.06
N LYS A 139 2.54 -7.63 17.39
CA LYS A 139 2.91 -7.05 18.68
C LYS A 139 2.13 -7.69 19.82
N GLU A 140 0.82 -7.82 19.68
CA GLU A 140 -0.05 -8.44 20.69
C GLU A 140 0.41 -9.88 21.00
N LYS A 141 0.64 -10.71 19.97
CA LYS A 141 1.08 -12.10 20.16
C LYS A 141 2.47 -12.21 20.76
N HIS A 142 3.38 -11.32 20.40
CA HIS A 142 4.75 -11.31 20.92
C HIS A 142 4.85 -10.74 22.34
N GLU A 143 4.12 -9.68 22.68
CA GLU A 143 4.05 -9.14 24.05
C GLU A 143 3.40 -10.14 25.00
N VAL A 144 2.29 -10.79 24.58
CA VAL A 144 1.66 -11.86 25.36
C VAL A 144 2.62 -13.03 25.59
N ALA A 145 3.41 -13.41 24.57
CA ALA A 145 4.43 -14.45 24.72
C ALA A 145 5.54 -14.07 25.72
N ILE A 146 5.98 -12.81 25.74
CA ILE A 146 6.99 -12.30 26.70
C ILE A 146 6.44 -12.29 28.12
N VAL A 147 5.21 -11.81 28.33
CA VAL A 147 4.55 -11.77 29.66
C VAL A 147 4.32 -13.18 30.19
N LEU A 148 3.78 -14.08 29.36
CA LEU A 148 3.57 -15.49 29.73
C LEU A 148 4.90 -16.19 30.07
N GLN A 149 5.97 -15.87 29.33
CA GLN A 149 7.30 -16.41 29.60
C GLN A 149 7.90 -15.85 30.89
N SER A 150 7.70 -14.57 31.19
CA SER A 150 8.18 -13.95 32.43
C SER A 150 7.47 -14.55 33.64
N ALA A 151 6.15 -14.70 33.57
CA ALA A 151 5.37 -15.40 34.59
C ALA A 151 5.81 -16.88 34.74
N ARG A 152 6.10 -17.58 33.64
CA ARG A 152 6.66 -18.94 33.69
C ARG A 152 8.08 -18.98 34.26
N HIS A 153 8.89 -17.96 34.02
CA HIS A 153 10.25 -17.89 34.53
C HIS A 153 10.29 -17.64 36.04
N GLU A 154 9.36 -16.81 36.55
CA GLU A 154 9.15 -16.66 38.00
C GLU A 154 8.69 -17.96 38.66
N LEU A 155 7.94 -18.81 37.93
CA LEU A 155 7.48 -20.11 38.43
C LEU A 155 8.46 -21.27 38.22
N LEU A 156 9.38 -21.18 37.26
CA LEU A 156 10.32 -22.22 36.87
C LEU A 156 11.73 -21.64 36.73
N ILE A 157 12.44 -21.55 37.84
CA ILE A 157 13.91 -21.44 37.81
C ILE A 157 14.42 -22.72 37.16
N ASN A 158 15.07 -22.60 36.00
CA ASN A 158 15.80 -23.64 35.25
C ASN A 158 15.08 -24.26 34.02
N ASN A 159 14.90 -23.49 32.94
CA ASN A 159 15.29 -23.97 31.60
C ASN A 159 15.42 -22.82 30.57
N ARG A 160 16.45 -22.90 29.72
CA ARG A 160 16.99 -21.81 28.91
C ARG A 160 16.27 -21.58 27.55
N SER A 161 15.83 -20.34 27.34
CA SER A 161 16.06 -19.44 26.19
C SER A 161 16.15 -20.04 24.77
N SER A 162 15.01 -20.19 24.08
CA SER A 162 14.96 -20.35 22.61
C SER A 162 13.98 -19.39 21.91
N THR A 163 12.99 -18.84 22.62
CA THR A 163 11.93 -18.02 21.99
C THR A 163 12.24 -16.51 21.97
N PHE A 164 13.03 -15.98 22.90
CA PHE A 164 13.33 -14.53 22.97
C PHE A 164 14.16 -14.04 21.76
N VAL A 165 15.08 -14.88 21.25
CA VAL A 165 15.86 -14.60 20.04
C VAL A 165 14.97 -14.61 18.78
N SER A 166 13.87 -15.36 18.78
CA SER A 166 12.90 -15.42 17.69
C SER A 166 12.12 -14.11 17.51
N SER A 167 11.87 -13.38 18.61
CA SER A 167 11.13 -12.11 18.60
C SER A 167 11.89 -11.00 17.87
N GLY A 168 13.17 -10.83 18.19
CA GLY A 168 14.03 -9.83 17.51
C GLY A 168 14.27 -10.13 16.04
N VAL A 169 14.43 -11.42 15.68
CA VAL A 169 14.62 -11.84 14.28
C VAL A 169 13.39 -11.53 13.43
N GLY A 170 12.18 -11.72 13.96
CA GLY A 170 10.94 -11.35 13.29
C GLY A 170 10.89 -9.86 12.94
N GLN A 171 11.21 -9.00 13.91
CA GLN A 171 11.20 -7.55 13.75
C GLN A 171 12.25 -7.05 12.75
N ILE A 172 13.46 -7.62 12.80
CA ILE A 172 14.52 -7.34 11.82
C ILE A 172 14.06 -7.71 10.40
N LEU A 173 13.42 -8.87 10.22
CA LEU A 173 12.91 -9.31 8.93
C LEU A 173 11.76 -8.42 8.43
N PHE A 174 10.86 -7.99 9.31
CA PHE A 174 9.83 -7.00 9.00
C PHE A 174 10.46 -5.72 8.42
N ASN A 175 11.43 -5.15 9.13
CA ASN A 175 12.13 -3.94 8.70
C ASN A 175 12.83 -4.13 7.35
N ALA A 176 13.49 -5.27 7.16
CA ALA A 176 14.15 -5.59 5.90
C ALA A 176 13.16 -5.61 4.72
N ARG A 177 11.95 -6.17 4.91
CA ARG A 177 10.91 -6.19 3.88
C ARG A 177 10.40 -4.79 3.56
N ILE A 178 10.23 -3.96 4.58
CA ILE A 178 9.76 -2.59 4.41
C ILE A 178 10.80 -1.73 3.67
N GLU A 179 12.08 -1.82 4.03
CA GLU A 179 13.13 -1.10 3.30
C GLU A 179 13.24 -1.56 1.84
N LEU A 180 13.05 -2.85 1.54
CA LEU A 180 13.01 -3.33 0.16
C LEU A 180 11.87 -2.67 -0.63
N TYR A 181 10.68 -2.58 -0.05
CA TYR A 181 9.54 -1.90 -0.66
C TYR A 181 9.79 -0.41 -0.86
N LEU A 182 10.31 0.28 0.15
CA LEU A 182 10.65 1.71 0.03
C LEU A 182 11.72 1.94 -1.03
N ASN A 183 12.72 1.05 -1.15
CA ASN A 183 13.72 1.12 -2.20
C ASN A 183 13.11 0.90 -3.60
N PHE A 184 12.15 -0.01 -3.74
CA PHE A 184 11.37 -0.16 -4.97
C PHE A 184 10.67 1.15 -5.35
N LEU A 185 9.95 1.78 -4.41
CA LEU A 185 9.29 3.07 -4.65
C LEU A 185 10.29 4.17 -5.02
N ARG A 186 11.39 4.30 -4.25
CA ARG A 186 12.45 5.28 -4.51
C ARG A 186 12.98 5.16 -5.94
N ARG A 187 13.34 3.96 -6.40
CA ARG A 187 13.86 3.74 -7.76
C ARG A 187 12.88 4.21 -8.83
N ARG A 188 11.58 3.94 -8.64
CA ARG A 188 10.53 4.26 -9.61
C ARG A 188 10.31 5.78 -9.73
N PHE A 189 10.26 6.49 -8.60
CA PHE A 189 10.05 7.94 -8.61
C PHE A 189 11.31 8.75 -8.95
N LEU A 190 12.50 8.24 -8.61
CA LEU A 190 13.76 8.88 -9.01
C LEU A 190 14.01 8.79 -10.52
N VAL A 191 13.55 7.72 -11.17
CA VAL A 191 13.68 7.55 -12.63
C VAL A 191 12.67 8.42 -13.38
N SER A 192 11.42 8.51 -12.90
CA SER A 192 10.37 9.34 -13.51
C SER A 192 10.68 10.85 -13.45
N SER A 193 11.45 11.30 -12.45
CA SER A 193 11.80 12.72 -12.24
C SER A 193 12.90 13.27 -13.17
N LYS A 194 13.42 12.50 -14.13
CA LYS A 194 14.50 12.96 -15.03
C LYS A 194 14.10 14.14 -15.94
N GLU A 195 12.81 14.45 -16.06
CA GLU A 195 12.31 15.60 -16.83
C GLU A 195 12.11 16.88 -16.00
N ASN A 196 12.24 16.84 -14.66
CA ASN A 196 12.09 18.02 -13.81
C ASN A 196 13.23 18.12 -12.80
N ILE A 197 14.41 18.52 -13.29
CA ILE A 197 15.61 18.79 -12.50
C ILE A 197 15.46 20.17 -11.82
N LEU A 198 14.45 20.33 -10.98
CA LEU A 198 14.35 21.48 -10.07
C LEU A 198 13.54 21.21 -8.80
N TRP A 199 13.44 19.95 -8.36
CA TRP A 199 13.10 19.64 -6.96
C TRP A 199 13.99 18.48 -6.54
N SER A 200 14.89 18.75 -5.58
CA SER A 200 15.95 17.82 -5.21
C SER A 200 15.40 16.43 -4.92
N GLN A 201 16.09 15.38 -5.39
CA GLN A 201 15.78 13.98 -5.10
C GLN A 201 15.58 13.70 -3.59
N VAL A 202 16.15 14.56 -2.75
CA VAL A 202 15.98 14.60 -1.29
C VAL A 202 14.52 14.89 -0.88
N ASP A 203 13.81 15.78 -1.57
CA ASP A 203 12.43 16.16 -1.23
C ASP A 203 11.45 15.01 -1.47
N ILE A 204 11.59 14.28 -2.59
CA ILE A 204 10.76 13.10 -2.89
C ILE A 204 11.01 12.00 -1.85
N VAL A 205 12.29 11.71 -1.53
CA VAL A 205 12.62 10.68 -0.54
C VAL A 205 12.15 11.07 0.86
N THR A 206 12.24 12.35 1.22
CA THR A 206 11.79 12.87 2.51
C THR A 206 10.26 12.85 2.60
N ARG A 207 9.57 13.22 1.52
CA ARG A 207 8.11 13.14 1.40
C ARG A 207 7.60 11.70 1.45
N LEU A 208 8.20 10.77 0.70
CA LEU A 208 7.83 9.35 0.77
C LEU A 208 8.00 8.79 2.20
N ARG A 209 9.00 9.26 2.95
CA ARG A 209 9.22 8.92 4.36
C ARG A 209 8.35 9.67 5.37
N SER A 210 7.62 10.71 4.97
CA SER A 210 6.69 11.41 5.88
C SER A 210 5.25 10.95 5.69
N TYR A 211 4.91 10.41 4.51
CA TYR A 211 3.53 10.08 4.17
C TYR A 211 3.11 8.66 4.54
N PHE A 212 4.06 7.73 4.76
CA PHE A 212 3.73 6.31 4.87
C PHE A 212 3.97 5.77 6.27
N PHE A 213 2.95 5.14 6.86
CA PHE A 213 3.04 4.50 8.18
C PHE A 213 4.25 3.56 8.28
N LEU A 214 4.54 2.82 7.21
CA LEU A 214 5.70 1.93 7.08
C LEU A 214 7.05 2.60 7.38
N SER A 215 7.18 3.89 7.10
CA SER A 215 8.40 4.65 7.38
C SER A 215 8.52 5.10 8.84
N HIS A 216 7.39 5.32 9.52
CA HIS A 216 7.36 5.52 10.97
C HIS A 216 7.79 4.25 11.70
N PHE A 217 7.28 3.11 11.24
CA PHE A 217 7.65 1.81 11.78
C PHE A 217 9.16 1.55 11.73
N LEU A 218 9.82 1.88 10.61
CA LEU A 218 11.29 1.82 10.52
C LEU A 218 12.01 2.75 11.50
N ARG A 219 11.42 3.89 11.89
CA ARG A 219 12.00 4.78 12.91
C ARG A 219 11.86 4.20 14.32
N GLU A 220 10.69 3.69 14.67
CA GLU A 220 10.46 3.07 15.98
C GLU A 220 11.42 1.90 16.21
N ALA A 221 11.54 1.00 15.24
CA ALA A 221 12.43 -0.15 15.40
C ALA A 221 13.92 0.21 15.47
N ASN A 222 14.34 1.33 14.85
CA ASN A 222 15.71 1.82 14.99
C ASN A 222 15.95 2.52 16.33
N ALA A 223 14.91 3.06 16.97
CA ALA A 223 15.00 3.70 18.28
C ALA A 223 15.13 2.69 19.44
N GLU A 224 14.62 1.46 19.27
CA GLU A 224 14.73 0.38 20.26
C GLU A 224 16.11 -0.32 20.29
N HIS A 225 17.06 0.10 19.44
CA HIS A 225 18.41 -0.47 19.33
C HIS A 225 19.54 0.52 19.67
N GLY A 226 19.22 1.70 20.19
CA GLY A 226 20.18 2.73 20.66
C GLY A 226 20.03 2.99 22.14
#